data_AF-A0A3S0A838-F1
#
_entry.id   AF-A0A3S0A838-F1
#
_cell.length_a   1.000
_cell.length_b   1.000
_cell.length_c   1.000
_cell.angle_alpha   90.00
_cell.angle_beta   90.00
_cell.angle_gamma   90.00
#
_symmetry.space_group_name_H-M   'P 1'
#
loop_
_entity.id
_entity.type
_entity.pdbx_description
1 polymer ?
#
loop_
_entity_poly.entity_id
_entity_poly.type
_entity_poly.pdbx_seq_one_letter_code
_entity_poly.pdbx_strand_id
1 'polypeptide(L)'
;MGFTGWTGEHTGLPSLRVVGPCTVTTAGRTVVTVPAGQTRHVSDPLAVPGANTYTDGATVTVIDRQTGRPWEAILTDATGRGLHGLILANNQDPISWASEVVQTGRHVARWPLTRPPATGTSVIVLTDPTAEPELIRICQTHTPVIIGPAVPTVGVPIRHVVITSITRSRLGPAGTIQVEIAWTQIDPSSKQSAAPVVTWGEYAAATDGWTTESYEDLCRRIGGMP
;
A
#
# COMPACT_ATOMS: atom_id res chain seq x y z
N MET A 1 13.89 13.76 21.09
CA MET A 1 13.77 13.44 19.65
C MET A 1 12.88 12.22 19.55
N GLY A 2 12.07 12.15 18.51
CA GLY A 2 10.98 11.20 18.41
C GLY A 2 10.17 11.49 17.16
N PHE A 3 8.98 10.91 17.10
CA PHE A 3 8.08 11.09 15.97
C PHE A 3 6.70 11.54 16.45
N THR A 4 6.01 12.26 15.58
CA THR A 4 4.60 12.62 15.76
C THR A 4 3.82 11.96 14.64
N GLY A 5 2.72 11.32 15.00
CA GLY A 5 1.86 10.59 14.09
C GLY A 5 0.50 11.26 13.92
N TRP A 6 -0.09 11.15 12.73
CA TRP A 6 -1.45 11.57 12.45
C TRP A 6 -2.01 10.77 11.26
N THR A 7 -3.33 10.82 11.06
CA THR A 7 -3.96 10.27 9.86
C THR A 7 -4.05 11.37 8.81
N GLY A 8 -3.45 11.16 7.65
CA GLY A 8 -3.44 12.16 6.58
C GLY A 8 -4.85 12.42 6.05
N GLU A 9 -5.34 13.66 6.12
CA GLU A 9 -6.74 14.00 5.77
C GLU A 9 -7.10 13.66 4.32
N HIS A 10 -6.19 13.88 3.39
CA HIS A 10 -6.39 13.67 1.95
C HIS A 10 -6.27 12.21 1.50
N THR A 11 -5.63 11.36 2.29
CA THR A 11 -5.30 9.97 1.90
C THR A 11 -5.87 8.91 2.85
N GLY A 12 -6.22 9.30 4.08
CA GLY A 12 -6.58 8.38 5.14
C GLY A 12 -5.42 7.51 5.65
N LEU A 13 -4.17 7.79 5.24
CA LEU A 13 -2.99 6.99 5.59
C LEU A 13 -2.36 7.46 6.90
N PRO A 14 -1.88 6.53 7.74
CA PRO A 14 -1.00 6.88 8.85
C PRO A 14 0.24 7.60 8.34
N SER A 15 0.49 8.78 8.89
CA SER A 15 1.53 9.71 8.47
C SER A 15 2.35 10.12 9.69
N LEU A 16 3.65 10.30 9.46
CA LEU A 16 4.66 10.45 10.51
C LEU A 16 5.59 11.60 10.17
N ARG A 17 5.83 12.48 11.14
CA ARG A 17 6.92 13.43 11.16
C ARG A 17 7.98 12.88 12.09
N VAL A 18 9.15 12.55 11.54
CA VAL A 18 10.21 11.84 12.26
C VAL A 18 11.45 12.71 12.33
N VAL A 19 11.90 13.04 13.54
CA VAL A 19 13.11 13.83 13.80
C VAL A 19 14.20 12.90 14.34
N GLY A 20 15.29 12.76 13.58
CA GLY A 20 16.34 11.78 13.88
C GLY A 20 17.33 12.21 14.96
N PRO A 21 18.05 11.26 15.59
CA PRO A 21 18.09 9.84 15.23
C PRO A 21 16.84 9.08 15.73
N CYS A 22 16.18 8.35 14.83
CA CYS A 22 14.93 7.64 15.12
C CYS A 22 14.72 6.49 14.13
N THR A 23 14.26 5.33 14.60
CA THR A 23 13.83 4.21 13.74
C THR A 23 12.42 3.78 14.08
N VAL A 24 11.47 4.15 13.24
CA VAL A 24 10.06 3.82 13.45
C VAL A 24 9.74 2.45 12.87
N THR A 25 9.20 1.57 13.70
CA THR A 25 8.74 0.23 13.32
C THR A 25 7.25 0.06 13.61
N THR A 26 6.60 -0.82 12.86
CA THR A 26 5.21 -1.25 13.09
C THR A 26 5.03 -2.69 12.62
N ALA A 27 4.23 -3.50 13.31
CA ALA A 27 3.92 -4.89 12.91
C ALA A 27 5.16 -5.72 12.48
N GLY A 28 6.31 -5.53 13.14
CA GLY A 28 7.56 -6.24 12.83
C GLY A 28 8.34 -5.75 11.61
N ARG A 29 7.91 -4.68 10.93
CA ARG A 29 8.63 -4.03 9.82
C ARG A 29 9.13 -2.64 10.18
N THR A 30 10.23 -2.23 9.55
CA THR A 30 10.73 -0.84 9.61
C THR A 30 9.97 0.02 8.61
N VAL A 31 9.40 1.12 9.08
CA VAL A 31 8.74 2.13 8.24
C VAL A 31 9.78 3.12 7.74
N VAL A 32 10.56 3.71 8.65
CA VAL A 32 11.59 4.69 8.30
C VAL A 32 12.71 4.73 9.35
N THR A 33 13.93 4.91 8.88
CA THR A 33 15.10 5.25 9.72
C THR A 33 15.60 6.63 9.33
N VAL A 34 15.73 7.52 10.31
CA VAL A 34 16.16 8.91 10.12
C VAL A 34 17.44 9.15 10.92
N PRO A 35 18.56 9.55 10.28
CA PRO A 35 19.81 9.90 10.97
C PRO A 35 19.70 11.16 11.82
N ALA A 36 20.65 11.36 12.74
CA ALA A 36 20.73 12.56 13.56
C ALA A 36 20.78 13.85 12.71
N GLY A 37 20.01 14.87 13.12
CA GLY A 37 19.96 16.17 12.45
C GLY A 37 19.08 16.21 11.20
N GLN A 38 18.39 15.11 10.84
CA GLN A 38 17.44 15.09 9.72
C GLN A 38 16.00 15.00 10.22
N THR A 39 15.08 15.56 9.43
CA THR A 39 13.63 15.39 9.59
C THR A 39 13.06 14.78 8.32
N ARG A 40 12.15 13.81 8.46
CA ARG A 40 11.42 13.22 7.33
C ARG A 40 9.92 13.18 7.63
N HIS A 41 9.11 13.38 6.59
CA HIS A 41 7.68 13.13 6.64
C HIS A 41 7.36 11.95 5.72
N VAL A 42 6.76 10.91 6.28
CA VAL A 42 6.42 9.68 5.54
C VAL A 42 5.01 9.24 5.87
N SER A 43 4.32 8.66 4.90
CA SER A 43 3.09 7.90 5.11
C SER A 43 3.37 6.42 4.98
N ASP A 44 2.55 5.63 5.66
CA ASP A 44 2.65 4.19 5.67
C ASP A 44 1.50 3.56 4.86
N PRO A 45 1.72 3.28 3.57
CA PRO A 45 0.67 2.78 2.70
C PRO A 45 0.36 1.28 2.96
N LEU A 46 1.21 0.57 3.71
CA LEU A 46 1.03 -0.83 4.09
C LEU A 46 0.36 -1.00 5.47
N ALA A 47 0.01 0.08 6.14
CA ALA A 47 -0.79 0.04 7.36
C ALA A 47 -2.13 -0.63 7.09
N VAL A 48 -2.55 -1.54 7.98
CA VAL A 48 -3.87 -2.19 7.87
C VAL A 48 -4.97 -1.17 8.20
N PRO A 49 -6.20 -1.30 7.68
CA PRO A 49 -7.28 -0.38 8.02
C PRO A 49 -7.58 -0.45 9.54
N GLY A 50 -7.80 0.69 10.18
CA GLY A 50 -7.96 0.81 11.65
C GLY A 50 -6.66 1.11 12.39
N ALA A 51 -6.60 0.76 13.68
CA ALA A 51 -5.53 1.16 14.58
C ALA A 51 -4.21 0.43 14.31
N ASN A 52 -3.14 1.20 14.09
CA ASN A 52 -1.78 0.69 13.90
C ASN A 52 -0.84 1.28 14.96
N THR A 53 -0.04 0.43 15.58
CA THR A 53 0.94 0.83 16.61
C THR A 53 2.31 1.06 15.95
N TYR A 54 2.85 2.25 16.15
CA TYR A 54 4.19 2.67 15.70
C TYR A 54 5.09 2.84 16.91
N THR A 55 6.34 2.37 16.80
CA THR A 55 7.30 2.38 17.91
C THR A 55 8.70 2.80 17.50
N ASP A 56 9.39 3.52 18.38
CA ASP A 56 10.84 3.78 18.33
C ASP A 56 11.38 3.67 19.77
N GLY A 57 12.02 2.55 20.09
CA GLY A 57 12.45 2.23 21.46
C GLY A 57 11.27 2.21 22.44
N ALA A 58 11.27 3.16 23.38
CA ALA A 58 10.19 3.32 24.36
C ALA A 58 9.03 4.22 23.89
N THR A 59 9.20 4.93 22.76
CA THR A 59 8.15 5.80 22.22
C THR A 59 7.14 4.96 21.47
N VAL A 60 5.86 5.10 21.81
CA VAL A 60 4.74 4.38 21.18
C VAL A 60 3.68 5.40 20.77
N THR A 61 3.14 5.26 19.56
CA THR A 61 2.00 6.06 19.09
C THR A 61 1.07 5.16 18.28
N VAL A 62 -0.23 5.28 18.54
CA VAL A 62 -1.26 4.58 17.76
C VAL A 62 -1.82 5.57 16.75
N ILE A 63 -1.88 5.17 15.49
CA ILE A 63 -2.42 5.98 14.40
C ILE A 63 -3.43 5.12 13.65
N ASP A 64 -4.62 5.67 13.43
CA ASP A 64 -5.67 4.99 12.68
C ASP A 64 -5.47 5.21 11.18
N ARG A 65 -5.54 4.13 10.40
CA ARG A 65 -5.80 4.21 8.97
C ARG A 65 -7.30 4.27 8.75
N GLN A 66 -7.76 5.16 7.88
CA GLN A 66 -9.17 5.24 7.51
C GLN A 66 -9.69 3.89 7.00
N THR A 67 -10.85 3.48 7.50
CA THR A 67 -11.55 2.27 7.09
C THR A 67 -12.61 2.59 6.02
N GLY A 68 -12.80 1.65 5.08
CA GLY A 68 -13.88 1.69 4.11
C GLY A 68 -15.06 0.80 4.53
N ARG A 69 -15.89 0.42 3.57
CA ARG A 69 -16.99 -0.52 3.78
C ARG A 69 -16.50 -1.98 3.76
N PRO A 70 -17.24 -2.93 4.37
CA PRO A 70 -16.77 -4.32 4.49
C PRO A 70 -16.46 -5.06 3.19
N TRP A 71 -17.11 -4.65 2.09
CA TRP A 71 -16.91 -5.24 0.76
C TRP A 71 -15.96 -4.42 -0.12
N GLU A 72 -15.42 -3.30 0.37
CA GLU A 72 -14.56 -2.44 -0.44
C GLU A 72 -13.12 -2.98 -0.52
N ALA A 73 -12.52 -2.78 -1.68
CA ALA A 73 -11.11 -3.05 -1.93
C ALA A 73 -10.28 -1.78 -1.74
N ILE A 74 -9.06 -1.96 -1.26
CA ILE A 74 -7.95 -1.04 -1.43
C ILE A 74 -7.19 -1.52 -2.66
N LEU A 75 -7.08 -0.65 -3.68
CA LEU A 75 -6.19 -0.83 -4.81
C LEU A 75 -5.47 0.50 -5.04
N THR A 76 -4.21 0.57 -4.63
CA THR A 76 -3.42 1.80 -4.69
C THR A 76 -2.04 1.54 -5.27
N ASP A 77 -1.43 2.57 -5.84
CA ASP A 77 -0.01 2.53 -6.17
C ASP A 77 0.87 2.43 -4.90
N ALA A 78 2.19 2.37 -5.11
CA ALA A 78 3.19 2.34 -4.03
C ALA A 78 3.15 3.58 -3.11
N THR A 79 2.53 4.69 -3.52
CA THR A 79 2.37 5.89 -2.69
C THR A 79 1.11 5.83 -1.81
N GLY A 80 0.31 4.78 -1.96
CA GLY A 80 -0.95 4.61 -1.24
C GLY A 80 -2.10 5.42 -1.84
N ARG A 81 -1.95 5.95 -3.06
CA ARG A 81 -3.01 6.65 -3.80
C ARG A 81 -3.63 5.71 -4.80
N GLY A 82 -4.95 5.76 -4.95
CA GLY A 82 -5.62 4.87 -5.89
C GLY A 82 -7.11 5.06 -5.97
N LEU A 83 -7.78 3.97 -6.32
CA LEU A 83 -9.21 3.99 -6.57
C LEU A 83 -10.01 3.61 -5.33
N HIS A 84 -11.11 4.34 -5.15
CA HIS A 84 -12.12 4.09 -4.13
C HIS A 84 -13.40 3.52 -4.76
N GLY A 85 -14.27 2.91 -3.95
CA GLY A 85 -15.55 2.36 -4.42
C GLY A 85 -15.44 1.03 -5.17
N LEU A 86 -14.25 0.43 -5.20
CA LEU A 86 -14.02 -0.90 -5.73
C LEU A 86 -14.57 -1.96 -4.78
N ILE A 87 -15.19 -3.02 -5.31
CA ILE A 87 -15.65 -4.15 -4.51
C ILE A 87 -14.61 -5.26 -4.56
N LEU A 88 -14.17 -5.76 -3.40
CA LEU A 88 -13.35 -6.96 -3.31
C LEU A 88 -14.26 -8.19 -3.34
N ALA A 89 -14.28 -8.90 -4.46
CA ALA A 89 -15.07 -10.12 -4.58
C ALA A 89 -14.34 -11.30 -3.93
N ASN A 90 -15.08 -12.13 -3.21
CA ASN A 90 -14.53 -13.34 -2.61
C ASN A 90 -14.20 -14.38 -3.68
N ASN A 91 -12.91 -14.57 -3.94
CA ASN A 91 -12.37 -15.64 -4.79
C ASN A 91 -11.66 -16.74 -3.98
N GLN A 92 -11.90 -16.80 -2.66
CA GLN A 92 -11.21 -17.64 -1.68
C GLN A 92 -9.75 -17.28 -1.43
N ASP A 93 -9.30 -16.10 -1.90
CA ASP A 93 -7.94 -15.58 -1.68
C ASP A 93 -6.84 -16.60 -2.01
N PRO A 94 -6.81 -17.15 -3.24
CA PRO A 94 -5.88 -18.21 -3.60
C PRO A 94 -4.45 -17.67 -3.60
N ILE A 95 -3.61 -18.29 -2.78
CA ILE A 95 -2.17 -18.03 -2.72
C ILE A 95 -1.46 -19.34 -3.02
N SER A 96 -0.47 -19.28 -3.91
CA SER A 96 0.37 -20.41 -4.24
C SER A 96 1.85 -20.03 -4.16
N TRP A 97 2.66 -20.99 -3.75
CA TRP A 97 4.11 -20.91 -3.78
C TRP A 97 4.65 -22.23 -4.26
N ALA A 98 5.49 -22.19 -5.30
CA ALA A 98 6.16 -23.36 -5.82
C ALA A 98 7.66 -23.27 -5.49
N SER A 99 8.19 -24.38 -5.00
CA SER A 99 9.63 -24.50 -4.79
C SER A 99 10.34 -24.64 -6.14
N GLU A 100 11.32 -23.79 -6.41
CA GLU A 100 12.24 -23.94 -7.55
C GLU A 100 13.43 -24.87 -7.24
N VAL A 101 13.32 -25.67 -6.18
CA VAL A 101 14.34 -26.66 -5.84
C VAL A 101 14.38 -27.76 -6.90
N VAL A 102 15.54 -27.94 -7.52
CA VAL A 102 15.81 -29.04 -8.46
C VAL A 102 16.64 -30.09 -7.73
N GLN A 103 16.10 -31.31 -7.62
CA GLN A 103 16.84 -32.45 -7.08
C GLN A 103 17.51 -33.25 -8.20
N THR A 104 18.77 -33.64 -7.99
CA THR A 104 19.50 -34.55 -8.87
C THR A 104 19.87 -35.81 -8.07
N GLY A 105 19.24 -36.94 -8.40
CA GLY A 105 19.34 -38.16 -7.61
C GLY A 105 18.70 -38.01 -6.22
N ARG A 106 19.15 -38.80 -5.24
CA ARG A 106 18.58 -38.82 -3.87
C ARG A 106 19.29 -37.90 -2.86
N HIS A 107 20.40 -37.28 -3.23
CA HIS A 107 21.30 -36.63 -2.26
C HIS A 107 21.67 -35.18 -2.59
N VAL A 108 21.36 -34.69 -3.80
CA VAL A 108 21.73 -33.34 -4.22
C VAL A 108 20.48 -32.55 -4.54
N ALA A 109 20.31 -31.42 -3.86
CA ALA A 109 19.30 -30.42 -4.16
C ALA A 109 20.00 -29.10 -4.54
N ARG A 110 19.51 -28.44 -5.58
CA ARG A 110 19.91 -27.09 -5.99
C ARG A 110 18.71 -26.18 -5.83
N TRP A 111 18.92 -24.97 -5.33
CA TRP A 111 17.87 -24.00 -5.12
C TRP A 111 18.36 -22.60 -5.50
N PRO A 112 17.46 -21.69 -5.89
CA PRO A 112 17.83 -20.32 -6.22
C PRO A 112 18.36 -19.58 -4.99
N LEU A 113 19.25 -18.60 -5.22
CA LEU A 113 19.79 -17.74 -4.17
C LEU A 113 18.69 -16.94 -3.45
N THR A 114 17.66 -16.56 -4.20
CA THR A 114 16.48 -15.85 -3.70
C THR A 114 15.28 -16.78 -3.70
N ARG A 115 14.52 -16.80 -2.61
CA ARG A 115 13.27 -17.55 -2.55
C ARG A 115 12.28 -16.97 -3.58
N PRO A 116 11.64 -17.80 -4.43
CA PRO A 116 10.63 -17.31 -5.33
C PRO A 116 9.46 -16.72 -4.52
N PRO A 117 8.92 -15.56 -4.91
CA PRO A 117 7.81 -14.95 -4.23
C PRO A 117 6.53 -15.78 -4.37
N ALA A 118 5.62 -15.63 -3.40
CA ALA A 118 4.28 -16.19 -3.52
C ALA A 118 3.50 -15.46 -4.63
N THR A 119 2.63 -16.19 -5.31
CA THR A 119 1.72 -15.64 -6.32
C THR A 119 0.28 -15.86 -5.87
N GLY A 120 -0.63 -15.04 -6.36
CA GLY A 120 -2.04 -15.19 -6.06
C GLY A 120 -2.91 -14.44 -7.05
N THR A 121 -4.22 -14.53 -6.83
CA THR A 121 -5.19 -13.76 -7.59
C THR A 121 -6.15 -13.04 -6.66
N SER A 122 -6.60 -11.87 -7.10
CA SER A 122 -7.66 -11.09 -6.44
C SER A 122 -8.71 -10.73 -7.47
N VAL A 123 -9.97 -10.69 -7.07
CA VAL A 123 -11.07 -10.28 -7.97
C VAL A 123 -11.65 -8.97 -7.50
N ILE A 124 -11.64 -7.97 -8.38
CA ILE A 124 -12.24 -6.67 -8.13
C ILE A 124 -13.48 -6.51 -9.02
N VAL A 125 -14.56 -6.03 -8.44
CA VAL A 125 -15.77 -5.67 -9.17
C VAL A 125 -15.93 -4.15 -9.14
N LEU A 126 -16.10 -3.60 -10.34
CA LEU A 126 -16.33 -2.19 -10.59
C LEU A 126 -17.79 -1.98 -10.99
N THR A 127 -18.52 -1.21 -10.17
CA THR A 127 -19.92 -0.88 -10.41
C THR A 127 -20.09 0.35 -11.31
N ASP A 128 -19.15 1.30 -11.24
CA ASP A 128 -19.09 2.47 -12.10
C ASP A 128 -18.05 2.26 -13.23
N PRO A 129 -18.48 2.00 -14.48
CA PRO A 129 -17.56 1.74 -15.58
C PRO A 129 -16.68 2.94 -15.95
N THR A 130 -17.01 4.16 -15.52
CA THR A 130 -16.20 5.35 -15.86
C THR A 130 -14.84 5.36 -15.16
N ALA A 131 -14.68 4.63 -14.06
CA ALA A 131 -13.41 4.45 -13.35
C ALA A 131 -12.54 3.31 -13.92
N GLU A 132 -13.00 2.58 -14.94
CA GLU A 132 -12.25 1.50 -15.57
C GLU A 132 -10.87 1.94 -16.10
N PRO A 133 -10.72 3.07 -16.83
CA PRO A 133 -9.41 3.49 -17.35
C PRO A 133 -8.37 3.69 -16.25
N GLU A 134 -8.78 4.22 -15.10
CA GLU A 134 -7.89 4.45 -13.96
C GLU A 134 -7.51 3.12 -13.29
N LEU A 135 -8.43 2.16 -13.22
CA LEU A 135 -8.15 0.83 -12.67
C LEU A 135 -7.11 0.12 -13.53
N ILE A 136 -7.32 0.15 -14.85
CA ILE A 136 -6.38 -0.41 -15.81
C ILE A 136 -5.02 0.30 -15.71
N ARG A 137 -5.01 1.63 -15.57
CA ARG A 137 -3.78 2.41 -15.38
C ARG A 137 -2.99 1.94 -14.17
N ILE A 138 -3.63 1.79 -13.01
CA ILE A 138 -2.99 1.29 -11.78
C ILE A 138 -2.48 -0.14 -12.01
N CYS A 139 -3.30 -1.02 -12.57
CA CYS A 139 -2.94 -2.41 -12.81
C CYS A 139 -1.80 -2.61 -13.81
N GLN A 140 -1.64 -1.69 -14.77
CA GLN A 140 -0.58 -1.73 -15.78
C GLN A 140 0.70 -1.01 -15.33
N THR A 141 0.75 -0.48 -14.11
CA THR A 141 2.00 0.10 -13.60
C THR A 141 3.05 -0.99 -13.39
N HIS A 142 4.30 -0.67 -13.75
CA HIS A 142 5.45 -1.52 -13.46
C HIS A 142 5.96 -1.35 -12.02
N THR A 143 5.37 -0.42 -11.28
CA THR A 143 5.66 -0.21 -9.87
C THR A 143 4.80 -1.13 -9.01
N PRO A 144 5.25 -1.43 -7.79
CA PRO A 144 4.42 -2.15 -6.85
C PRO A 144 3.09 -1.45 -6.56
N VAL A 145 2.09 -2.27 -6.29
CA VAL A 145 0.71 -1.91 -6.01
C VAL A 145 0.34 -2.53 -4.65
N ILE A 146 -0.55 -1.85 -3.95
CA ILE A 146 -1.07 -2.32 -2.68
C ILE A 146 -2.52 -2.76 -2.90
N ILE A 147 -2.78 -4.01 -2.55
CA ILE A 147 -4.09 -4.64 -2.72
C ILE A 147 -4.55 -5.29 -1.42
N GLY A 148 -5.82 -5.12 -1.08
CA GLY A 148 -6.39 -5.76 0.11
C GLY A 148 -7.80 -5.27 0.43
N PRO A 149 -8.38 -5.74 1.54
CA PRO A 149 -9.68 -5.28 2.01
C PRO A 149 -9.58 -3.88 2.64
N ALA A 150 -10.64 -3.08 2.50
CA ALA A 150 -10.75 -1.76 3.13
C ALA A 150 -11.14 -1.81 4.63
N VAL A 151 -11.36 -3.01 5.17
CA VAL A 151 -11.56 -3.27 6.60
C VAL A 151 -10.69 -4.46 7.03
N PRO A 152 -10.34 -4.59 8.32
CA PRO A 152 -9.69 -5.80 8.83
C PRO A 152 -10.51 -7.04 8.48
N THR A 153 -9.93 -7.92 7.66
CA THR A 153 -10.58 -9.16 7.23
C THR A 153 -9.73 -10.33 7.69
N VAL A 154 -10.34 -11.24 8.47
CA VAL A 154 -9.64 -12.41 8.99
C VAL A 154 -9.14 -13.27 7.83
N GLY A 155 -7.84 -13.53 7.79
CA GLY A 155 -7.20 -14.36 6.78
C GLY A 155 -6.78 -13.63 5.48
N VAL A 156 -7.24 -12.40 5.24
CA VAL A 156 -6.92 -11.63 4.02
C VAL A 156 -6.18 -10.33 4.39
N PRO A 157 -4.84 -10.31 4.38
CA PRO A 157 -4.06 -9.12 4.70
C PRO A 157 -4.03 -8.11 3.55
N ILE A 158 -3.60 -6.88 3.85
CA ILE A 158 -3.09 -5.97 2.83
C ILE A 158 -1.77 -6.53 2.29
N ARG A 159 -1.61 -6.51 0.97
CA ARG A 159 -0.44 -7.04 0.27
C ARG A 159 0.24 -5.96 -0.56
N HIS A 160 1.56 -6.04 -0.59
CA HIS A 160 2.40 -5.32 -1.53
C HIS A 160 2.76 -6.26 -2.67
N VAL A 161 2.35 -5.94 -3.90
CA VAL A 161 2.43 -6.88 -5.02
C VAL A 161 2.84 -6.20 -6.32
N VAL A 162 3.39 -6.98 -7.25
CA VAL A 162 3.47 -6.60 -8.66
C VAL A 162 2.35 -7.32 -9.39
N ILE A 163 1.56 -6.58 -10.16
CA ILE A 163 0.50 -7.16 -10.98
C ILE A 163 1.15 -7.77 -12.23
N THR A 164 0.85 -9.04 -12.49
CA THR A 164 1.45 -9.82 -13.59
C THR A 164 0.51 -9.93 -14.78
N SER A 165 -0.80 -10.02 -14.53
CA SER A 165 -1.82 -9.99 -15.57
C SER A 165 -3.17 -9.56 -15.01
N ILE A 166 -4.04 -9.10 -15.91
CA ILE A 166 -5.43 -8.81 -15.60
C ILE A 166 -6.34 -9.45 -16.64
N THR A 167 -7.47 -10.00 -16.19
CA THR A 167 -8.53 -10.54 -17.04
C THR A 167 -9.80 -9.78 -16.76
N ARG A 168 -10.39 -9.18 -17.80
CA ARG A 168 -11.53 -8.28 -17.70
C ARG A 168 -12.78 -8.91 -18.33
N SER A 169 -13.88 -8.96 -17.59
CA SER A 169 -15.17 -9.46 -18.07
C SER A 169 -16.33 -8.53 -17.65
N ARG A 170 -17.38 -8.48 -18.46
CA ARG A 170 -18.60 -7.72 -18.15
C ARG A 170 -19.61 -8.66 -17.51
N LEU A 171 -20.08 -8.33 -16.31
CA LEU A 171 -21.02 -9.16 -15.55
C LEU A 171 -22.48 -8.95 -15.95
N GLY A 172 -22.83 -7.74 -16.42
CA GLY A 172 -24.23 -7.43 -16.69
C GLY A 172 -24.48 -6.26 -17.64
N PRO A 173 -25.74 -6.06 -18.07
CA PRO A 173 -26.12 -5.03 -19.02
C PRO A 173 -25.85 -3.61 -18.49
N ALA A 174 -25.90 -3.42 -17.16
CA ALA A 174 -25.63 -2.15 -16.48
C ALA A 174 -24.16 -1.67 -16.55
N GLY A 175 -23.26 -2.46 -17.16
CA GLY A 175 -21.86 -2.06 -17.31
C GLY A 175 -20.97 -2.42 -16.12
N THR A 176 -21.46 -3.22 -15.17
CA THR A 176 -20.63 -3.78 -14.11
C THR A 176 -19.52 -4.65 -14.70
N ILE A 177 -18.29 -4.36 -14.31
CA ILE A 177 -17.09 -5.02 -14.81
C ILE A 177 -16.44 -5.80 -13.67
N GLN A 178 -16.00 -7.01 -13.96
CA GLN A 178 -15.13 -7.78 -13.09
C GLN A 178 -13.73 -7.80 -13.69
N VAL A 179 -12.74 -7.57 -12.83
CA VAL A 179 -11.33 -7.68 -13.18
C VAL A 179 -10.69 -8.67 -12.23
N GLU A 180 -10.22 -9.78 -12.77
CA GLU A 180 -9.34 -10.70 -12.07
C GLU A 180 -7.90 -10.22 -12.23
N ILE A 181 -7.18 -10.10 -11.13
CA ILE A 181 -5.83 -9.55 -11.06
C ILE A 181 -4.92 -10.65 -10.55
N ALA A 182 -4.02 -11.13 -11.40
CA ALA A 182 -2.93 -12.01 -10.98
C ALA A 182 -1.76 -11.16 -10.51
N TRP A 183 -1.12 -11.61 -9.43
CA TRP A 183 -0.07 -10.84 -8.79
C TRP A 183 1.02 -11.72 -8.18
N THR A 184 2.17 -11.10 -7.99
CA THR A 184 3.34 -11.66 -7.31
C THR A 184 3.66 -10.81 -6.10
N GLN A 185 3.75 -11.43 -4.92
CA GLN A 185 3.98 -10.72 -3.67
C GLN A 185 5.42 -10.20 -3.59
N ILE A 186 5.56 -8.97 -3.12
CA ILE A 186 6.86 -8.37 -2.80
C ILE A 186 7.11 -8.55 -1.31
N ASP A 187 8.35 -8.84 -0.97
CA ASP A 187 8.77 -8.93 0.42
C ASP A 187 8.56 -7.56 1.12
N PRO A 188 7.74 -7.49 2.18
CA PRO A 188 7.52 -6.25 2.93
C PRO A 188 8.77 -5.72 3.64
N SER A 189 9.85 -6.52 3.76
CA SER A 189 11.16 -6.07 4.23
C SER A 189 11.95 -5.27 3.18
N SER A 190 11.48 -5.24 1.93
CA SER A 190 12.03 -4.32 0.92
C SER A 190 11.84 -2.86 1.38
N LYS A 191 12.83 -2.00 1.12
CA LYS A 191 12.92 -0.60 1.61
C LYS A 191 11.81 0.35 1.11
N GLN A 192 10.72 -0.17 0.57
CA GLN A 192 9.62 0.58 -0.06
C GLN A 192 8.37 0.71 0.83
N SER A 193 8.55 0.59 2.15
CA SER A 193 7.46 0.68 3.13
C SER A 193 7.00 2.11 3.46
N ALA A 194 7.65 3.13 2.89
CA ALA A 194 7.33 4.53 3.14
C ALA A 194 6.99 5.27 1.84
N ALA A 195 5.82 5.93 1.86
CA ALA A 195 5.37 6.86 0.83
C ALA A 195 5.60 8.32 1.27
N PRO A 196 5.69 9.28 0.34
CA PRO A 196 5.58 10.69 0.70
C PRO A 196 4.19 11.00 1.28
N VAL A 197 4.15 11.87 2.30
CA VAL A 197 2.89 12.40 2.86
C VAL A 197 2.14 13.22 1.82
N VAL A 198 2.83 14.12 1.12
CA VAL A 198 2.26 14.91 0.02
C VAL A 198 3.10 14.69 -1.22
N THR A 199 2.45 14.39 -2.34
CA THR A 199 3.10 14.24 -3.63
C THR A 199 3.18 15.57 -4.38
N TRP A 200 4.07 15.66 -5.37
CA TRP A 200 4.11 16.82 -6.26
C TRP A 200 2.79 17.04 -7.01
N GLY A 201 2.10 15.97 -7.40
CA GLY A 201 0.80 16.06 -8.08
C GLY A 201 -0.29 16.66 -7.17
N GLU A 202 -0.33 16.27 -5.90
CA GLU A 202 -1.26 16.84 -4.92
C GLU A 202 -0.95 18.31 -4.63
N TYR A 203 0.33 18.68 -4.55
CA TYR A 203 0.71 20.08 -4.39
C TYR A 203 0.26 20.92 -5.60
N ALA A 204 0.51 20.45 -6.82
CA ALA A 204 0.11 21.11 -8.05
C ALA A 204 -1.42 21.17 -8.23
N ALA A 205 -2.18 20.22 -7.67
CA ALA A 205 -3.64 20.27 -7.67
C ALA A 205 -4.18 21.23 -6.59
N ALA A 206 -3.50 21.34 -5.46
CA ALA A 206 -3.90 22.18 -4.33
C ALA A 206 -3.42 23.64 -4.45
N THR A 207 -2.61 23.96 -5.47
CA THR A 207 -2.18 25.32 -5.78
C THR A 207 -2.29 25.53 -7.28
N ASP A 208 -2.93 26.62 -7.71
CA ASP A 208 -2.96 27.04 -9.12
C ASP A 208 -1.58 27.58 -9.59
N GLY A 209 -0.48 26.95 -9.17
CA GLY A 209 0.89 27.36 -9.44
C GLY A 209 1.86 27.18 -8.26
N TRP A 210 3.16 27.28 -8.54
CA TRP A 210 4.20 27.10 -7.53
C TRP A 210 4.27 28.28 -6.55
N THR A 211 4.18 27.98 -5.25
CA THR A 211 4.43 28.93 -4.15
C THR A 211 5.71 28.56 -3.39
N THR A 212 6.23 29.46 -2.54
CA THR A 212 7.45 29.25 -1.75
C THR A 212 7.21 28.46 -0.44
N GLU A 213 6.15 27.64 -0.39
CA GLU A 213 5.80 26.84 0.79
C GLU A 213 6.86 25.75 1.07
N SER A 214 7.18 25.54 2.34
CA SER A 214 8.01 24.40 2.72
C SER A 214 7.20 23.10 2.66
N TYR A 215 7.89 21.96 2.55
CA TYR A 215 7.20 20.66 2.58
C TYR A 215 6.46 20.42 3.91
N GLU A 216 6.94 20.99 5.02
CA GLU A 216 6.26 20.91 6.31
C GLU A 216 4.94 21.70 6.27
N ASP A 217 4.90 22.86 5.60
CA ASP A 217 3.68 23.66 5.43
C ASP A 217 2.66 22.93 4.55
N LEU A 218 3.13 22.24 3.50
CA LEU A 218 2.27 21.37 2.67
C LEU A 218 1.68 20.22 3.47
N CYS A 219 2.48 19.60 4.36
CA CYS A 219 1.98 18.55 5.24
C CYS A 219 0.90 19.05 6.21
N ARG A 220 1.00 20.29 6.73
CA ARG A 220 -0.06 20.89 7.55
C ARG A 220 -1.30 21.21 6.72
N ARG A 221 -1.13 21.85 5.56
CA ARG A 221 -2.23 22.35 4.74
C ARG A 221 -3.03 21.26 4.03
N ILE A 222 -2.35 20.28 3.42
CA ILE A 222 -2.98 19.21 2.62
C ILE A 222 -3.12 17.94 3.46
N GLY A 223 -2.06 17.62 4.22
CA GLY A 223 -2.00 16.39 5.01
C GLY A 223 -2.67 16.46 6.37
N GLY A 224 -3.10 17.63 6.86
CA GLY A 224 -3.66 17.79 8.20
C GLY A 224 -2.66 17.54 9.33
N MET A 225 -1.36 17.78 9.08
CA MET A 225 -0.35 17.62 10.13
C MET A 225 -0.59 18.62 11.28
N PRO A 226 -0.60 18.17 12.55
CA PRO A 226 -0.80 19.02 13.72
C PRO A 226 0.41 19.93 14.04
#